data_AF-A0A1J1LSZ3-F1
#
_entry.id   AF-A0A1J1LSZ3-F1
#
_cell.length_a   1.000
_cell.length_b   1.000
_cell.length_c   1.000
_cell.angle_alpha   90.00
_cell.angle_beta   90.00
_cell.angle_gamma   90.00
#
_symmetry.space_group_name_H-M   'P 1'
#
loop_
_entity.id
_entity.type
_entity.pdbx_description
1 polymer ?
#
loop_
_entity_poly.entity_id
_entity_poly.type
_entity_poly.pdbx_seq_one_letter_code
_entity_poly.pdbx_strand_id
1 'polypeptide(L)'
;MLTCRYRFNRASGKVYRESPTGLVELSESLDTIILHATPAVYGQPFPNLMAQDWINLCFLDPQMNWCFALLNSGQSDALRPFLNYQIQQGQNLFNQLTRITLIPQTSRLGRRWYTYSFEAHPLPVGINLLQILQKNSHFPLIDPTIDLSFPEPKLDFLNFTSPPPQLSIQLVDQRTPFLSWD
;
A
#
# COMPACT_ATOMS: atom_id res chain seq x y z
N MET A 1 -12.59 18.12 -3.48
CA MET A 1 -11.29 17.48 -3.79
C MET A 1 -11.36 16.89 -5.18
N LEU A 2 -10.26 16.93 -5.93
CA LEU A 2 -10.12 16.14 -7.15
C LEU A 2 -9.39 14.85 -6.79
N THR A 3 -9.73 13.76 -7.46
CA THR A 3 -8.94 12.53 -7.33
C THR A 3 -7.69 12.63 -8.20
N CYS A 4 -6.58 12.13 -7.69
CA CYS A 4 -5.27 12.11 -8.35
C CYS A 4 -4.84 10.68 -8.64
N ARG A 5 -4.07 10.48 -9.69
CA ARG A 5 -3.48 9.18 -10.00
C ARG A 5 -1.97 9.27 -10.08
N TYR A 6 -1.32 8.29 -9.48
CA TYR A 6 0.12 8.13 -9.51
C TYR A 6 0.48 6.83 -10.20
N ARG A 7 1.56 6.87 -11.00
CA ARG A 7 2.10 5.72 -11.71
C ARG A 7 3.53 5.46 -11.26
N PHE A 8 3.79 4.25 -10.82
CA PHE A 8 5.13 3.77 -10.55
C PHE A 8 5.71 3.08 -11.78
N ASN A 9 6.68 3.72 -12.44
CA ASN A 9 7.33 3.12 -13.60
C ASN A 9 8.57 2.33 -13.16
N ARG A 10 8.39 1.02 -13.00
CA ARG A 10 9.46 0.11 -12.60
C ARG A 10 10.53 -0.13 -13.66
N ALA A 11 10.33 0.29 -14.90
CA ALA A 11 11.36 0.24 -15.92
C ALA A 11 12.35 1.40 -15.79
N SER A 12 11.87 2.60 -15.42
CA SER A 12 12.69 3.81 -15.28
C SER A 12 13.06 4.18 -13.84
N GLY A 13 12.38 3.60 -12.84
CA GLY A 13 12.60 3.96 -11.43
C GLY A 13 11.95 5.29 -11.04
N LYS A 14 11.02 5.79 -11.85
CA LYS A 14 10.38 7.11 -11.65
C LYS A 14 8.91 6.98 -11.24
N VAL A 15 8.47 7.93 -10.42
CA VAL A 15 7.07 8.15 -10.06
C VAL A 15 6.50 9.29 -10.86
N TYR A 16 5.33 9.08 -11.45
CA TYR A 16 4.60 10.08 -12.22
C TYR A 16 3.25 10.36 -11.61
N ARG A 17 2.76 11.59 -11.73
CA ARG A 17 1.36 11.96 -11.49
C ARG A 17 0.65 12.20 -12.81
N GLU A 18 -0.55 11.67 -12.94
CA GLU A 18 -1.40 11.96 -14.10
C GLU A 18 -1.89 13.40 -14.07
N SER A 19 -1.93 14.03 -15.24
CA SER A 19 -2.49 15.34 -15.48
C SER A 19 -3.29 15.32 -16.79
N PRO A 20 -4.17 16.30 -17.04
CA PRO A 20 -4.92 16.38 -18.30
C PRO A 20 -4.03 16.39 -19.55
N THR A 21 -2.79 16.87 -19.42
CA THR A 21 -1.82 17.00 -20.52
C THR A 21 -0.82 15.86 -20.60
N GLY A 22 -0.90 14.85 -19.72
CA GLY A 22 0.01 13.71 -19.70
C GLY A 22 0.58 13.39 -18.31
N LEU A 23 1.76 12.77 -18.29
CA LEU A 23 2.43 12.35 -17.05
C LEU A 23 3.43 13.42 -16.60
N VAL A 24 3.31 13.85 -15.35
CA VAL A 24 4.26 14.75 -14.69
C VAL A 24 5.19 13.91 -13.84
N GLU A 25 6.48 13.88 -14.17
CA GLU A 25 7.49 13.26 -13.32
C GLU A 25 7.59 14.03 -12.00
N LEU A 26 7.60 13.29 -10.89
CA LEU A 26 7.71 13.90 -9.56
C LEU A 26 9.07 13.65 -8.95
N SER A 27 9.39 12.38 -8.68
CA SER A 27 10.63 11.97 -8.04
C SER A 27 10.81 10.44 -8.13
N GLU A 28 11.81 9.92 -7.43
CA GLU A 28 12.08 8.48 -7.28
C GLU A 28 11.34 7.85 -6.09
N SER A 29 10.73 8.69 -5.24
CA SER A 29 9.90 8.30 -4.10
C SER A 29 8.57 9.05 -4.02
N LEU A 30 7.67 8.52 -3.21
CA LEU A 30 6.37 9.11 -2.92
C LEU A 30 6.02 8.91 -1.45
N ASP A 31 5.87 10.00 -0.72
CA ASP A 31 5.39 10.01 0.65
C ASP A 31 3.85 10.08 0.63
N THR A 32 3.20 9.12 1.29
CA THR A 32 1.73 8.98 1.27
C THR A 32 1.18 8.51 2.60
N ILE A 33 -0.09 8.78 2.88
CA ILE A 33 -0.81 8.13 3.98
C ILE A 33 -1.78 7.13 3.34
N ILE A 34 -1.49 5.83 3.46
CA ILE A 34 -2.28 4.79 2.81
C ILE A 34 -3.58 4.59 3.59
N LEU A 35 -4.70 4.93 2.94
CA LEU A 35 -6.04 4.79 3.50
C LEU A 35 -6.58 3.38 3.31
N HIS A 36 -6.31 2.77 2.16
CA HIS A 36 -6.74 1.43 1.83
C HIS A 36 -5.79 0.79 0.82
N ALA A 37 -5.61 -0.52 0.96
CA ALA A 37 -4.92 -1.35 -0.02
C ALA A 37 -5.72 -2.62 -0.24
N THR A 38 -5.99 -2.95 -1.49
CA THR A 38 -6.73 -4.17 -1.83
C THR A 38 -5.83 -5.40 -1.64
N PRO A 39 -6.40 -6.61 -1.49
CA PRO A 39 -5.68 -7.83 -1.81
C PRO A 39 -5.15 -7.81 -3.25
N ALA A 40 -4.15 -8.65 -3.51
CA ALA A 40 -3.65 -8.85 -4.87
C ALA A 40 -4.73 -9.52 -5.73
N VAL A 41 -4.97 -8.97 -6.92
CA VAL A 41 -5.90 -9.52 -7.92
C VAL A 41 -5.17 -9.70 -9.24
N TYR A 42 -5.34 -10.87 -9.86
CA TYR A 42 -4.75 -11.18 -11.15
C TYR A 42 -5.59 -10.60 -12.29
N GLY A 43 -4.96 -9.87 -13.23
CA GLY A 43 -5.66 -9.33 -14.39
C GLY A 43 -4.78 -8.44 -15.30
N GLN A 44 -5.42 -7.81 -16.28
CA GLN A 44 -4.76 -7.00 -17.31
C GLN A 44 -5.51 -5.65 -17.51
N PRO A 45 -5.37 -4.69 -16.58
CA PRO A 45 -6.07 -3.41 -16.66
C PRO A 45 -5.58 -2.50 -17.81
N PHE A 46 -4.42 -2.83 -18.39
CA PHE A 46 -3.80 -2.03 -19.46
C PHE A 46 -3.50 -2.93 -20.67
N PRO A 47 -4.00 -2.58 -21.88
CA PRO A 47 -3.86 -3.43 -23.06
C PRO A 47 -2.42 -3.80 -23.43
N ASN A 48 -1.46 -2.91 -23.14
CA ASN A 48 -0.06 -3.08 -23.52
C ASN A 48 0.78 -3.85 -22.48
N LEU A 49 0.17 -4.33 -21.40
CA LEU A 49 0.85 -5.11 -20.36
C LEU A 49 0.33 -6.54 -20.36
N MET A 50 1.16 -7.49 -19.94
CA MET A 50 0.72 -8.86 -19.69
C MET A 50 -0.16 -8.91 -18.44
N ALA A 51 -1.04 -9.91 -18.38
CA ALA A 51 -1.76 -10.21 -17.15
C ALA A 51 -0.79 -10.54 -16.01
N GLN A 52 -1.05 -10.00 -14.82
CA GLN A 52 -0.21 -10.12 -13.63
C GLN A 52 -1.01 -9.77 -12.38
N ASP A 53 -0.40 -9.89 -11.20
CA ASP A 53 -1.03 -9.48 -9.95
C ASP A 53 -0.94 -7.96 -9.75
N TRP A 54 -2.05 -7.39 -9.28
CA TRP A 54 -2.22 -5.97 -9.03
C TRP A 54 -2.76 -5.72 -7.63
N ILE A 55 -2.26 -4.66 -7.00
CA ILE A 55 -2.81 -4.11 -5.75
C ILE A 55 -3.19 -2.67 -6.03
N ASN A 56 -4.42 -2.30 -5.72
CA ASN A 56 -4.84 -0.91 -5.71
C ASN A 56 -4.54 -0.28 -4.35
N LEU A 57 -3.87 0.86 -4.37
CA LEU A 57 -3.66 1.74 -3.23
C LEU A 57 -4.57 2.94 -3.36
N CYS A 58 -5.29 3.25 -2.27
CA CYS A 58 -5.92 4.54 -2.05
C CYS A 58 -5.19 5.24 -0.91
N PHE A 59 -4.78 6.48 -1.12
CA PHE A 59 -3.92 7.21 -0.18
C PHE A 59 -4.12 8.72 -0.25
N LEU A 60 -3.60 9.42 0.75
CA LEU A 60 -3.44 10.88 0.73
C LEU A 60 -2.01 11.23 0.29
N ASP A 61 -1.87 12.12 -0.67
CA ASP A 61 -0.56 12.68 -1.07
C ASP A 61 -0.06 13.75 -0.07
N PRO A 62 1.15 14.33 -0.24
CA PRO A 62 1.66 15.36 0.67
C PRO A 62 0.79 16.63 0.74
N GLN A 63 -0.04 16.89 -0.27
CA GLN A 63 -1.01 17.98 -0.29
C GLN A 63 -2.39 17.56 0.24
N MET A 64 -2.50 16.36 0.82
CA MET A 64 -3.72 15.74 1.33
C MET A 64 -4.79 15.49 0.27
N ASN A 65 -4.42 15.37 -1.00
CA ASN A 65 -5.37 15.00 -2.05
C ASN A 65 -5.68 13.50 -2.00
N TRP A 66 -6.92 13.14 -2.33
CA TRP A 66 -7.35 11.75 -2.42
C TRP A 66 -6.83 11.10 -3.69
N CYS A 67 -5.90 10.16 -3.58
CA CYS A 67 -5.18 9.63 -4.72
C CYS A 67 -5.23 8.10 -4.82
N PHE A 68 -4.97 7.62 -6.03
CA PHE A 68 -4.87 6.20 -6.35
C PHE A 68 -3.53 5.86 -7.03
N ALA A 69 -3.07 4.63 -6.80
CA ALA A 69 -2.00 4.04 -7.59
C ALA A 69 -2.17 2.51 -7.66
N LEU A 70 -1.71 1.93 -8.77
CA LEU A 70 -1.61 0.49 -8.93
C LEU A 70 -0.18 0.03 -8.71
N LEU A 71 0.01 -0.92 -7.79
CA LEU A 71 1.23 -1.73 -7.70
C LEU A 71 1.05 -3.00 -8.54
N ASN A 72 2.13 -3.49 -9.14
CA ASN A 72 2.14 -4.72 -9.93
C ASN A 72 3.29 -5.65 -9.55
N SER A 73 3.09 -6.96 -9.69
CA SER A 73 4.13 -7.96 -9.44
C SER A 73 5.22 -7.95 -10.52
N GLY A 74 4.85 -7.79 -11.79
CA GLY A 74 5.79 -7.91 -12.91
C GLY A 74 6.45 -9.29 -12.95
N GLN A 75 7.55 -9.40 -13.71
CA GLN A 75 8.32 -10.64 -13.82
C GLN A 75 9.19 -10.96 -12.58
N SER A 76 9.11 -10.17 -11.51
CA SER A 76 10.07 -10.21 -10.40
C SER A 76 9.42 -10.26 -9.01
N ASP A 77 8.15 -10.63 -8.91
CA ASP A 77 7.39 -10.65 -7.65
C ASP A 77 7.57 -9.36 -6.82
N ALA A 78 7.41 -8.21 -7.48
CA ALA A 78 7.66 -6.93 -6.81
C ALA A 78 6.59 -6.54 -5.80
N LEU A 79 5.49 -7.29 -5.68
CA LEU A 79 4.52 -7.01 -4.61
C LEU A 79 5.02 -7.48 -3.25
N ARG A 80 5.97 -8.42 -3.20
CA ARG A 80 6.47 -8.99 -1.95
C ARG A 80 6.95 -7.94 -0.92
N PRO A 81 7.72 -6.90 -1.28
CA PRO A 81 8.05 -5.80 -0.36
C PRO A 81 6.82 -5.14 0.28
N PHE A 82 5.75 -4.91 -0.48
CA PHE A 82 4.52 -4.32 0.04
C PHE A 82 3.79 -5.28 0.99
N LEU A 83 3.67 -6.55 0.61
CA LEU A 83 3.02 -7.57 1.44
C LEU A 83 3.75 -7.76 2.78
N ASN A 84 5.09 -7.79 2.75
CA ASN A 84 5.90 -7.85 3.96
C ASN A 84 5.70 -6.59 4.83
N TYR A 85 5.68 -5.42 4.20
CA TYR A 85 5.44 -4.15 4.88
C TYR A 85 4.06 -4.14 5.57
N GLN A 86 2.99 -4.59 4.89
CA GLN A 86 1.66 -4.70 5.49
C GLN A 86 1.63 -5.59 6.73
N ILE A 87 2.33 -6.73 6.70
CA ILE A 87 2.44 -7.65 7.83
C ILE A 87 3.19 -7.00 8.99
N GLN A 88 4.35 -6.37 8.71
CA GLN A 88 5.19 -5.72 9.72
C GLN A 88 4.47 -4.60 10.45
N GLN A 89 3.65 -3.82 9.74
CA GLN A 89 2.90 -2.70 10.31
C GLN A 89 1.57 -3.12 10.95
N GLY A 90 1.33 -4.44 11.10
CA GLY A 90 0.11 -4.98 11.69
C GLY A 90 -1.15 -4.55 10.95
N GLN A 91 -1.07 -4.35 9.63
CA GLN A 91 -2.13 -3.81 8.77
C GLN A 91 -2.57 -2.37 9.11
N ASN A 92 -1.90 -1.68 10.05
CA ASN A 92 -2.21 -0.31 10.44
C ASN A 92 -1.49 0.71 9.55
N LEU A 93 -1.69 0.58 8.24
CA LEU A 93 -1.12 1.51 7.25
C LEU A 93 -1.66 2.94 7.39
N PHE A 94 -2.85 3.06 7.99
CA PHE A 94 -3.60 4.30 8.14
C PHE A 94 -2.92 5.28 9.12
N ASN A 95 -2.27 4.80 10.17
CA ASN A 95 -1.73 5.67 11.23
C ASN A 95 -0.27 6.11 11.02
N GLN A 96 0.23 6.08 9.78
CA GLN A 96 1.62 6.37 9.48
C GLN A 96 1.79 7.03 8.11
N LEU A 97 2.87 7.81 7.99
CA LEU A 97 3.34 8.27 6.69
C LEU A 97 4.17 7.14 6.07
N THR A 98 3.77 6.65 4.91
CA THR A 98 4.48 5.62 4.15
C THR A 98 5.28 6.27 3.02
N ARG A 99 6.60 6.10 3.03
CA ARG A 99 7.45 6.41 1.89
C ARG A 99 7.57 5.21 0.97
N ILE A 100 7.14 5.37 -0.28
CA ILE A 100 7.25 4.36 -1.33
C ILE A 100 8.41 4.76 -2.24
N THR A 101 9.44 3.92 -2.38
CA THR A 101 10.62 4.21 -3.20
C THR A 101 10.84 3.12 -4.25
N LEU A 102 11.30 3.49 -5.44
CA LEU A 102 11.72 2.53 -6.46
C LEU A 102 13.23 2.26 -6.36
N ILE A 103 13.61 1.05 -5.93
CA ILE A 103 15.01 0.65 -5.74
C ILE A 103 15.52 -0.11 -6.97
N PRO A 104 16.67 0.30 -7.56
CA PRO A 104 17.25 -0.40 -8.71
C PRO A 104 17.67 -1.82 -8.35
N GLN A 105 17.41 -2.73 -9.27
CA GLN A 105 17.76 -4.15 -9.25
C GLN A 105 18.52 -4.47 -10.53
N THR A 106 19.51 -5.36 -10.44
CA THR A 106 20.31 -5.78 -11.60
C THR A 106 20.46 -7.29 -11.58
N SER A 107 20.17 -7.96 -12.70
CA SER A 107 20.45 -9.40 -12.83
C SER A 107 21.93 -9.65 -13.05
N ARG A 108 22.34 -10.92 -12.89
CA ARG A 108 23.69 -11.38 -13.28
C ARG A 108 24.02 -11.13 -14.76
N LEU A 109 23.00 -11.02 -15.61
CA LEU A 109 23.12 -10.74 -17.04
C LEU A 109 23.05 -9.23 -17.37
N GLY A 110 23.06 -8.35 -16.36
CA GLY A 110 23.06 -6.89 -16.54
C GLY A 110 21.69 -6.27 -16.85
N ARG A 111 20.60 -7.05 -16.88
CA ARG A 111 19.25 -6.49 -17.03
C ARG A 111 18.91 -5.68 -15.77
N ARG A 112 18.47 -4.44 -15.96
CA ARG A 112 18.06 -3.54 -14.87
C ARG A 112 16.55 -3.43 -14.79
N TRP A 113 16.02 -3.41 -13.58
CA TRP A 113 14.63 -3.08 -13.28
C TRP A 113 14.55 -2.45 -11.89
N TYR A 114 13.38 -1.96 -11.50
CA TYR A 114 13.17 -1.42 -10.17
C TYR A 114 12.12 -2.24 -9.41
N THR A 115 12.34 -2.38 -8.11
CA THR A 115 11.38 -2.96 -7.16
C THR A 115 10.89 -1.88 -6.20
N TYR A 116 9.80 -2.12 -5.48
CA TYR A 116 9.32 -1.20 -4.45
C TYR A 116 10.07 -1.41 -3.14
N SER A 117 10.19 -0.33 -2.38
CA SER A 117 10.54 -0.32 -0.96
C SER A 117 9.56 0.57 -0.20
N PHE A 118 9.26 0.19 1.03
CA PHE A 118 8.29 0.86 1.88
C PHE A 118 8.90 1.14 3.24
N GLU A 119 8.81 2.39 3.67
CA GLU A 119 9.28 2.84 4.97
C GLU A 119 8.15 3.56 5.71
N ALA A 120 7.96 3.20 6.97
CA ALA A 120 6.99 3.87 7.84
C ALA A 120 7.68 5.00 8.60
N HIS A 121 7.04 6.17 8.60
CA HIS A 121 7.43 7.34 9.38
C HIS A 121 6.24 7.79 10.25
N PRO A 122 6.51 8.45 11.39
CA PRO A 122 5.46 9.07 12.18
C PRO A 122 4.61 10.02 11.34
N LEU A 123 3.30 10.06 11.60
CA LEU A 123 2.43 11.05 10.98
C LEU A 123 2.88 12.47 11.34
N PRO A 124 2.85 13.41 10.39
CA PRO A 124 3.03 14.83 10.69
C PRO A 124 2.05 15.32 11.77
N VAL A 125 2.54 16.20 12.64
CA VAL A 125 1.74 16.81 13.71
C VAL A 125 0.57 17.60 13.11
N GLY A 126 -0.62 17.44 13.69
CA GLY A 126 -1.81 18.20 13.31
C GLY A 126 -2.70 17.52 12.25
N ILE A 127 -2.33 16.35 11.74
CA ILE A 127 -3.19 15.59 10.84
C ILE A 127 -4.23 14.80 11.66
N ASN A 128 -5.51 15.11 11.46
CA ASN A 128 -6.62 14.32 11.99
C ASN A 128 -7.26 13.49 10.86
N LEU A 129 -6.78 12.26 10.68
CA LEU A 129 -7.23 11.40 9.60
C LEU A 129 -8.69 10.98 9.72
N LEU A 130 -9.21 10.78 10.95
CA LEU A 130 -10.62 10.46 11.16
C LEU A 130 -11.51 11.58 10.63
N GLN A 131 -11.15 12.84 10.92
CA GLN A 131 -11.89 13.99 10.43
C GLN A 131 -11.79 14.11 8.89
N ILE A 132 -10.62 13.82 8.30
CA ILE A 132 -10.44 13.83 6.85
C ILE A 132 -11.34 12.76 6.20
N LEU A 133 -11.34 11.54 6.72
CA LEU A 133 -12.20 10.46 6.23
C LEU A 133 -13.69 10.80 6.35
N GLN A 134 -14.13 11.33 7.50
CA GLN A 134 -15.52 11.71 7.71
C GLN A 134 -15.99 12.79 6.72
N LYS A 135 -15.14 13.80 6.46
CA LYS A 135 -15.44 14.86 5.49
C LYS A 135 -15.44 14.38 4.03
N ASN A 136 -14.71 13.31 3.75
CA ASN A 136 -14.45 12.82 2.40
C ASN A 136 -15.00 11.40 2.17
N SER A 137 -16.01 10.98 2.95
CA SER A 137 -16.59 9.63 2.90
C SER A 137 -17.27 9.28 1.57
N HIS A 138 -17.56 10.28 0.75
CA HIS A 138 -18.10 10.12 -0.60
C HIS A 138 -17.05 9.70 -1.64
N PHE A 139 -15.75 9.81 -1.32
CA PHE A 139 -14.70 9.36 -2.23
C PHE A 139 -14.50 7.85 -2.14
N PRO A 140 -14.30 7.16 -3.28
CA PRO A 140 -14.12 5.72 -3.28
C PRO A 140 -12.74 5.33 -2.75
N LEU A 141 -12.65 4.16 -2.12
CA LEU A 141 -11.37 3.57 -1.68
C LEU A 141 -10.71 2.67 -2.73
N ILE A 142 -11.40 2.45 -3.85
CA ILE A 142 -10.90 1.73 -5.02
C ILE A 142 -11.01 2.67 -6.22
N ASP A 143 -9.99 2.73 -7.08
CA ASP A 143 -10.04 3.58 -8.27
C ASP A 143 -11.17 3.10 -9.20
N PRO A 144 -12.23 3.90 -9.39
CA PRO A 144 -13.41 3.47 -10.16
C PRO A 144 -13.14 3.39 -11.68
N THR A 145 -11.96 3.82 -12.13
CA THR A 145 -11.59 3.84 -13.55
C THR A 145 -10.71 2.66 -13.97
N ILE A 146 -10.29 1.84 -13.02
CA ILE A 146 -9.49 0.65 -13.31
C ILE A 146 -10.44 -0.54 -13.50
N ASP A 147 -10.33 -1.17 -14.66
CA ASP A 147 -11.08 -2.37 -15.01
C ASP A 147 -10.43 -3.63 -14.37
N LEU A 148 -10.57 -3.75 -13.05
CA LEU A 148 -10.20 -4.92 -12.26
C LEU A 148 -11.24 -5.17 -11.17
N SER A 149 -11.62 -6.44 -11.01
CA SER A 149 -12.58 -6.88 -9.99
C SER A 149 -11.92 -6.98 -8.61
N PHE A 150 -11.63 -5.84 -8.00
CA PHE A 150 -11.17 -5.80 -6.61
C PHE A 150 -12.32 -6.15 -5.64
N PRO A 151 -12.04 -6.90 -4.56
CA PRO A 151 -13.04 -7.13 -3.53
C PRO A 151 -13.42 -5.81 -2.85
N GLU A 152 -14.67 -5.71 -2.39
CA GLU A 152 -15.13 -4.50 -1.69
C GLU A 152 -14.24 -4.19 -0.47
N PRO A 153 -13.98 -2.90 -0.19
CA PRO A 153 -13.20 -2.51 0.97
C PRO A 153 -13.91 -2.99 2.25
N LYS A 154 -13.23 -3.81 3.05
CA LYS A 154 -13.65 -4.06 4.42
C LYS A 154 -13.39 -2.78 5.22
N LEU A 155 -14.45 -2.01 5.45
CA LEU A 155 -14.42 -0.74 6.20
C LEU A 155 -14.34 -0.99 7.73
N ASP A 156 -13.51 -1.94 8.16
CA ASP A 156 -13.33 -2.25 9.59
C ASP A 156 -12.74 -1.04 10.35
N PHE A 157 -12.10 -0.11 9.62
CA PHE A 157 -11.54 1.16 10.12
C PHE A 157 -12.57 2.25 10.40
N LEU A 158 -13.86 2.10 10.05
CA LEU A 158 -14.87 3.11 10.45
C LEU A 158 -15.46 2.81 11.84
N ASN A 159 -15.17 1.64 12.40
CA ASN A 159 -15.59 1.23 13.75
C ASN A 159 -14.60 1.68 14.85
N PHE A 160 -14.01 2.87 14.75
CA PHE A 160 -13.21 3.47 15.84
C PHE A 160 -14.08 4.03 17.00
N THR A 161 -15.16 3.33 17.37
CA THR A 161 -15.95 3.64 18.57
C THR A 161 -15.53 2.82 19.79
N SER A 162 -14.43 2.06 19.74
CA SER A 162 -13.98 1.32 20.93
C SER A 162 -12.46 1.21 20.96
N PRO A 163 -11.80 1.45 22.12
CA PRO A 163 -10.39 1.12 22.29
C PRO A 163 -10.20 -0.39 22.02
N PRO A 164 -9.01 -0.80 21.55
CA PRO A 164 -8.74 -2.20 21.27
C PRO A 164 -9.03 -3.03 22.53
N PRO A 165 -9.65 -4.22 22.40
CA PRO A 165 -9.74 -5.13 23.54
C PRO A 165 -8.31 -5.39 24.02
N GLN A 166 -8.05 -5.11 25.30
CA GLN A 166 -6.84 -5.57 25.95
C GLN A 166 -6.83 -7.09 25.83
N LEU A 167 -6.06 -7.62 24.89
CA LEU A 167 -5.70 -9.03 24.87
C LEU A 167 -4.86 -9.28 26.12
N SER A 168 -5.51 -9.66 27.21
CA SER A 168 -4.85 -10.29 28.34
C SER A 168 -4.36 -11.66 27.85
N ILE A 169 -3.12 -11.71 27.40
CA ILE A 169 -2.44 -12.98 27.16
C ILE A 169 -2.21 -13.60 28.55
N GLN A 170 -3.12 -14.47 28.97
CA GLN A 170 -2.82 -15.43 30.02
C GLN A 170 -1.82 -16.43 29.43
N LEU A 171 -0.56 -16.28 29.80
CA LEU A 171 0.45 -17.31 29.58
C LEU A 171 0.06 -18.52 30.43
N VAL A 172 -0.58 -19.51 29.82
CA VAL A 172 -0.78 -20.82 30.42
C VAL A 172 0.56 -21.55 30.30
N ASP A 173 1.30 -21.60 31.40
CA ASP A 173 2.55 -22.35 31.55
C ASP A 173 2.25 -23.86 31.47
N GLN A 174 2.14 -24.40 30.25
CA GLN A 174 2.12 -25.85 30.03
C GLN A 174 3.56 -26.36 29.99
N ARG A 175 4.15 -26.55 31.17
CA ARG A 175 5.40 -27.31 31.30
C ARG A 175 5.16 -28.75 30.91
N THR A 176 5.59 -29.12 29.72
CA THR A 176 5.84 -30.52 29.35
C THR A 176 7.07 -30.99 30.13
N PRO A 177 6.98 -32.03 30.98
CA PRO A 177 8.16 -32.57 31.65
C PRO A 177 9.01 -33.31 30.61
N PHE A 178 10.25 -32.87 30.43
CA PHE A 178 11.25 -33.63 29.69
C PHE A 178 11.60 -34.90 30.47
N LEU A 179 11.64 -35.99 29.72
CA LEU A 179 12.03 -37.35 30.11
C LEU A 179 13.32 -37.39 30.92
N SER A 180 13.26 -38.09 32.06
CA SER A 180 14.42 -38.61 32.77
C SER A 180 15.12 -39.69 31.94
N TRP A 181 16.45 -39.63 31.89
CA TRP A 181 17.29 -40.74 31.45
C TRP A 181 17.96 -41.33 32.70
N ASP A 182 17.67 -42.60 32.97
CA ASP A 182 18.59 -43.51 33.66
C ASP A 182 19.67 -43.97 32.67
#